data_AF-A0A0B8T3T3-F1
#
_entry.id   AF-A0A0B8T3T3-F1
#
_cell.length_a   1.000
_cell.length_b   1.000
_cell.length_c   1.000
_cell.angle_alpha   90.00
_cell.angle_beta   90.00
_cell.angle_gamma   90.00
#
_symmetry.space_group_name_H-M   'P 1'
#
loop_
_entity.id
_entity.type
_entity.pdbx_description
1 polymer ?
#
loop_
_entity_poly.entity_id
_entity_poly.type
_entity_poly.pdbx_seq_one_letter_code
_entity_poly.pdbx_strand_id
1 'polypeptide(L)'
;MKPFPFLIVVIFIIGCKKENNLIDKLPEETLVTGFAYVNPQGKQLDDSVIILPKAGYIIDSDSPYEVYNGATFVNNSYWERAAGSELSPDSNLFVKWTVEDLTREKFVKSDTTKELQLELFEIGKFKLTQYLYATSENRKESVQALDSLSKIVEVVNVRKVDSITIDSLGFASPYSNAGLDRNAPFDVFVSIYKNADDLATAQAPIFQSAVLEDIKFGATNLKLEIPESSSIPSFVALPDSDVDILLQLNVRQAGKVYTLLNNERGNSIVRSLQTGYLATDNASSREELRLWFQSTSMKINTSFMFMN
;
A
#
# COMPACT_ATOMS: atom_id res chain seq x y z
N MET A 1 -7.39 -45.22 35.13
CA MET A 1 -6.47 -45.74 34.11
C MET A 1 -7.12 -45.62 32.75
N LYS A 2 -6.36 -45.04 31.81
CA LYS A 2 -6.54 -44.96 30.36
C LYS A 2 -7.64 -44.05 29.77
N PRO A 3 -7.33 -43.46 28.59
CA PRO A 3 -7.89 -42.20 28.10
C PRO A 3 -8.89 -42.43 26.95
N PHE A 4 -9.69 -41.42 26.62
CA PHE A 4 -10.42 -41.39 25.35
C PHE A 4 -10.09 -40.09 24.59
N PRO A 5 -9.84 -40.18 23.27
CA PRO A 5 -9.18 -39.14 22.49
C PRO A 5 -10.16 -38.02 22.09
N PHE A 6 -9.59 -36.82 21.99
CA PHE A 6 -10.19 -35.67 21.32
C PHE A 6 -10.36 -35.97 19.83
N LEU A 7 -11.60 -35.91 19.34
CA LEU A 7 -11.90 -35.87 17.91
C LEU A 7 -11.76 -34.42 17.44
N ILE A 8 -10.70 -34.14 16.68
CA ILE A 8 -10.54 -32.90 15.93
C ILE A 8 -11.51 -32.97 14.75
N VAL A 9 -12.52 -32.10 14.73
CA VAL A 9 -13.41 -31.92 13.58
C VAL A 9 -12.65 -31.08 12.56
N VAL A 10 -12.07 -31.76 11.57
CA VAL A 10 -11.54 -31.17 10.35
C VAL A 10 -12.73 -30.67 9.52
N ILE A 11 -12.79 -29.36 9.30
CA ILE A 11 -13.76 -28.74 8.39
C ILE A 11 -13.39 -29.16 6.98
N PHE A 12 -14.17 -30.10 6.41
CA PHE A 12 -14.08 -30.46 5.01
C PHE A 12 -14.54 -29.29 4.15
N ILE A 13 -13.69 -28.91 3.19
CA ILE A 13 -14.02 -28.05 2.06
C ILE A 13 -15.12 -28.75 1.26
N ILE A 14 -16.37 -28.32 1.39
CA ILE A 14 -17.46 -28.78 0.52
C ILE A 14 -17.44 -27.91 -0.73
N GLY A 15 -16.63 -28.32 -1.72
CA GLY A 15 -16.83 -27.92 -3.11
C GLY A 15 -18.03 -28.68 -3.66
N CYS A 16 -19.12 -27.97 -3.96
CA CYS A 16 -20.26 -28.53 -4.69
C CYS A 16 -19.83 -28.87 -6.13
N LYS A 17 -19.41 -30.11 -6.39
CA LYS A 17 -19.34 -30.64 -7.77
C LYS A 17 -20.76 -30.95 -8.24
N LYS A 18 -21.31 -30.08 -9.10
CA LYS A 18 -22.51 -30.38 -9.87
C LYS A 18 -22.06 -31.02 -11.17
N GLU A 19 -22.34 -32.32 -11.35
CA GLU A 19 -22.16 -33.01 -12.63
C GLU A 19 -23.03 -32.33 -13.68
N ASN A 20 -22.40 -31.57 -14.58
CA ASN A 20 -23.03 -31.08 -15.80
C ASN A 20 -22.30 -31.70 -16.99
N ASN A 21 -23.04 -32.49 -17.76
CA ASN A 21 -22.67 -32.99 -19.07
C ASN A 21 -22.34 -31.84 -20.02
N LEU A 22 -21.06 -31.48 -20.19
CA LEU A 22 -20.60 -30.68 -21.32
C LEU A 22 -19.16 -31.07 -21.69
N ILE A 23 -18.97 -31.25 -23.01
CA ILE A 23 -17.74 -31.52 -23.76
C ILE A 23 -17.37 -33.00 -23.85
N ASP A 24 -17.47 -33.54 -25.08
CA ASP A 24 -16.94 -34.83 -25.48
C ASP A 24 -15.52 -35.01 -24.93
N LYS A 25 -15.35 -36.10 -24.17
CA LYS A 25 -14.09 -36.51 -23.56
C LYS A 25 -12.96 -36.50 -24.58
N LEU A 26 -12.13 -35.46 -24.58
CA LEU A 26 -10.69 -35.67 -24.79
C LEU A 26 -10.24 -36.46 -23.56
N PRO A 27 -9.80 -37.72 -23.73
CA PRO A 27 -9.42 -38.53 -22.60
C PRO A 27 -8.17 -37.90 -21.97
N GLU A 28 -8.29 -37.56 -20.69
CA GLU A 28 -7.19 -37.24 -19.76
C GLU A 28 -6.66 -35.79 -19.74
N GLU A 29 -7.50 -34.78 -19.88
CA GLU A 29 -7.13 -33.38 -19.56
C GLU A 29 -7.81 -32.91 -18.25
N THR A 30 -7.00 -32.47 -17.28
CA THR A 30 -7.46 -31.92 -16.00
C THR A 30 -7.19 -30.42 -15.96
N LEU A 31 -8.20 -29.62 -15.62
CA LEU A 31 -8.02 -28.18 -15.42
C LEU A 31 -7.31 -27.94 -14.09
N VAL A 32 -6.18 -27.25 -14.13
CA VAL A 32 -5.46 -26.76 -12.95
C VAL A 32 -5.71 -25.26 -12.85
N THR A 33 -6.49 -24.85 -11.85
CA THR A 33 -6.78 -23.44 -11.59
C THR A 33 -5.75 -22.83 -10.67
N GLY A 34 -5.20 -21.69 -11.07
CA GLY A 34 -4.25 -20.94 -10.29
C GLY A 34 -4.22 -19.48 -10.68
N PHE A 35 -3.89 -18.64 -9.70
CA PHE A 35 -3.34 -17.33 -9.98
C PHE A 35 -2.36 -16.90 -8.90
N ALA A 36 -1.45 -16.01 -9.26
CA ALA A 36 -0.40 -15.52 -8.39
C ALA A 36 -0.41 -13.98 -8.34
N TYR A 37 0.03 -13.42 -7.22
CA TYR A 37 0.36 -12.00 -7.15
C TYR A 37 1.79 -11.78 -7.60
N VAL A 38 1.95 -10.88 -8.57
CA VAL A 38 3.22 -10.54 -9.20
C VAL A 38 3.49 -9.06 -8.97
N ASN A 39 4.63 -8.74 -8.38
CA ASN A 39 5.04 -7.35 -8.18
C ASN A 39 5.38 -6.66 -9.52
N PRO A 40 5.57 -5.33 -9.56
CA PRO A 40 5.83 -4.62 -10.82
C PRO A 40 7.11 -5.05 -11.57
N GLN A 41 7.99 -5.81 -10.93
CA GLN A 41 9.21 -6.37 -11.52
C GLN A 41 9.04 -7.81 -12.03
N GLY A 42 7.83 -8.39 -11.95
CA GLY A 42 7.55 -9.73 -12.46
C GLY A 42 7.78 -10.88 -11.46
N LYS A 43 8.05 -10.59 -10.17
CA LYS A 43 8.29 -11.61 -9.15
C LYS A 43 6.98 -12.02 -8.44
N GLN A 44 6.72 -13.32 -8.37
CA GLN A 44 5.62 -13.92 -7.61
C GLN A 44 5.89 -13.89 -6.09
N LEU A 45 4.87 -13.57 -5.29
CA LEU A 45 4.91 -13.66 -3.82
C LEU A 45 4.08 -14.86 -3.30
N ASP A 46 4.39 -15.31 -2.09
CA ASP A 46 3.72 -16.45 -1.43
C ASP A 46 2.30 -16.12 -0.96
N ASP A 47 1.43 -17.13 -0.96
CA ASP A 47 -0.01 -16.99 -0.70
C ASP A 47 -0.36 -17.28 0.77
N SER A 48 -0.61 -16.25 1.57
CA SER A 48 -1.24 -16.42 2.90
C SER A 48 -2.22 -15.29 3.25
N VAL A 49 -1.81 -14.03 3.13
CA VAL A 49 -2.67 -12.83 3.11
C VAL A 49 -1.90 -11.78 2.32
N ILE A 50 -2.37 -11.40 1.14
CA ILE A 50 -1.63 -10.45 0.30
C ILE A 50 -1.99 -9.04 0.77
N ILE A 51 -1.00 -8.36 1.35
CA ILE A 51 -1.13 -6.98 1.79
C ILE A 51 -0.60 -6.03 0.71
N LEU A 52 -1.49 -5.24 0.11
CA LEU A 52 -1.11 -4.31 -0.95
C LEU A 52 -0.96 -2.89 -0.39
N PRO A 53 0.19 -2.22 -0.61
CA PRO A 53 0.23 -0.78 -0.49
C PRO A 53 -0.58 -0.18 -1.64
N LYS A 54 -1.22 0.96 -1.37
CA LYS A 54 -1.85 1.78 -2.42
C LYS A 54 -0.83 2.12 -3.52
N ALA A 55 -1.27 2.18 -4.77
CA ALA A 55 -0.45 2.61 -5.90
C ALA A 55 0.28 3.92 -5.58
N GLY A 56 1.59 3.95 -5.87
CA GLY A 56 2.44 5.10 -5.66
C GLY A 56 2.49 5.97 -6.92
N TYR A 57 2.60 7.29 -6.73
CA TYR A 57 2.86 8.26 -7.80
C TYR A 57 4.25 8.88 -7.57
N ILE A 58 4.92 9.26 -8.66
CA ILE A 58 5.90 10.34 -8.61
C ILE A 58 5.11 11.65 -8.72
N ILE A 59 5.17 12.49 -7.68
CA ILE A 59 4.73 13.88 -7.78
C ILE A 59 6.00 14.72 -7.73
N ASP A 60 6.52 15.05 -8.91
CA ASP A 60 7.48 16.12 -9.10
C ASP A 60 6.71 17.39 -9.49
N SER A 61 7.11 18.56 -8.97
CA SER A 61 6.47 19.83 -9.33
C SER A 61 6.76 20.24 -10.78
N ASP A 62 7.78 19.66 -11.42
CA ASP A 62 8.37 20.18 -12.65
C ASP A 62 8.59 19.15 -13.79
N SER A 63 8.08 17.91 -13.73
CA SER A 63 8.23 16.94 -14.85
C SER A 63 7.13 15.86 -14.97
N PRO A 64 6.91 15.30 -16.17
CA PRO A 64 5.78 14.43 -16.46
C PRO A 64 5.92 13.07 -15.76
N TYR A 65 4.86 12.75 -15.03
CA TYR A 65 4.57 11.53 -14.29
C TYR A 65 5.05 10.24 -14.97
N GLU A 66 6.05 9.57 -14.39
CA GLU A 66 6.22 8.13 -14.63
C GLU A 66 5.29 7.39 -13.64
N VAL A 67 4.21 6.83 -14.17
CA VAL A 67 3.27 6.03 -13.40
C VAL A 67 3.83 4.63 -13.29
N TYR A 68 4.28 4.25 -12.10
CA TYR A 68 4.58 2.86 -11.80
C TYR A 68 3.26 2.16 -11.49
N ASN A 69 2.79 1.35 -12.45
CA ASN A 69 1.59 0.56 -12.28
C ASN A 69 1.69 -0.32 -11.03
N GLY A 70 0.58 -0.42 -10.30
CA GLY A 70 0.46 -1.31 -9.15
C GLY A 70 0.76 -2.76 -9.52
N ALA A 71 1.07 -3.56 -8.51
CA ALA A 71 1.29 -4.98 -8.70
C ALA A 71 0.03 -5.70 -9.24
N THR A 72 0.24 -6.83 -9.91
CA THR A 72 -0.73 -7.46 -10.80
C THR A 72 -1.02 -8.90 -10.38
N PHE A 73 -2.28 -9.32 -10.44
CA PHE A 73 -2.63 -10.73 -10.30
C PHE A 73 -2.61 -11.39 -11.67
N VAL A 74 -1.75 -12.40 -11.83
CA VAL A 74 -1.52 -13.10 -13.09
C VAL A 74 -2.20 -14.45 -13.05
N ASN A 75 -3.02 -14.74 -14.06
CA ASN A 75 -3.56 -16.07 -14.27
C ASN A 75 -2.45 -17.05 -14.66
N ASN A 76 -2.27 -18.13 -13.90
CA ASN A 76 -1.40 -19.25 -14.25
C ASN A 76 -2.17 -20.57 -14.38
N SER A 77 -3.48 -20.50 -14.68
CA SER A 77 -4.31 -21.67 -14.94
C SER A 77 -3.97 -22.32 -16.29
N TYR A 78 -3.97 -23.64 -16.34
CA TYR A 78 -3.64 -24.44 -17.52
C TYR A 78 -4.37 -25.79 -17.53
N TRP A 79 -4.31 -26.49 -18.67
CA TRP A 79 -4.76 -27.88 -18.78
C TRP A 79 -3.56 -28.82 -18.64
N GLU A 80 -3.69 -29.81 -17.76
CA GLU A 80 -2.68 -30.86 -17.54
C GLU A 80 -3.13 -32.18 -18.19
N ARG A 81 -2.23 -32.88 -18.89
CA ARG A 81 -2.48 -34.25 -19.36
C ARG A 81 -2.03 -35.29 -18.34
N ALA A 82 -2.63 -36.48 -18.35
CA ALA A 82 -2.23 -37.59 -17.46
C ALA A 82 -0.74 -38.00 -17.49
N ALA A 83 0.03 -37.56 -18.49
CA ALA A 83 1.49 -37.73 -18.53
C ALA A 83 2.29 -36.60 -17.82
N GLY A 84 1.64 -35.68 -17.10
CA GLY A 84 2.27 -34.59 -16.33
C GLY A 84 2.89 -33.47 -17.18
N SER A 85 2.62 -33.47 -18.49
CA SER A 85 3.05 -32.40 -19.40
C SER A 85 2.00 -31.30 -19.44
N GLU A 86 2.38 -30.08 -19.03
CA GLU A 86 1.57 -28.87 -19.15
C GLU A 86 1.25 -28.58 -20.63
N LEU A 87 -0.03 -28.38 -20.96
CA LEU A 87 -0.41 -27.78 -22.24
C LEU A 87 -0.32 -26.25 -22.09
N SER A 88 0.41 -25.62 -23.02
CA SER A 88 0.62 -24.17 -23.08
C SER A 88 -0.67 -23.36 -22.88
N PRO A 89 -0.64 -22.21 -22.19
CA PRO A 89 -1.81 -21.51 -21.61
C PRO A 89 -2.79 -20.84 -22.60
N ASP A 90 -2.61 -21.04 -23.91
CA ASP A 90 -3.47 -20.45 -24.95
C ASP A 90 -4.64 -21.38 -25.38
N SER A 91 -4.83 -22.48 -24.66
CA SER A 91 -5.99 -23.36 -24.83
C SER A 91 -7.26 -22.71 -24.24
N ASN A 92 -7.97 -21.88 -25.00
CA ASN A 92 -9.40 -21.54 -24.85
C ASN A 92 -9.95 -21.29 -23.43
N LEU A 93 -9.16 -20.77 -22.48
CA LEU A 93 -9.63 -20.42 -21.15
C LEU A 93 -9.98 -18.93 -21.10
N PHE A 94 -11.25 -18.64 -20.83
CA PHE A 94 -11.75 -17.28 -20.70
C PHE A 94 -11.81 -16.92 -19.22
N VAL A 95 -10.94 -16.01 -18.79
CA VAL A 95 -10.85 -15.55 -17.40
C VAL A 95 -11.86 -14.44 -17.14
N LYS A 96 -12.51 -14.49 -15.97
CA LYS A 96 -13.22 -13.36 -15.37
C LYS A 96 -12.79 -13.21 -13.92
N TRP A 97 -12.43 -11.99 -13.54
CA TRP A 97 -12.13 -11.60 -12.18
C TRP A 97 -13.33 -10.91 -11.55
N THR A 98 -13.53 -11.12 -10.26
CA THR A 98 -14.47 -10.34 -9.45
C THR A 98 -13.81 -9.95 -8.15
N VAL A 99 -14.00 -8.69 -7.74
CA VAL A 99 -13.54 -8.15 -6.47
C VAL A 99 -14.75 -7.78 -5.63
N GLU A 100 -14.82 -8.33 -4.42
CA GLU A 100 -15.86 -8.04 -3.43
C GLU A 100 -15.22 -7.39 -2.20
N ASP A 101 -15.74 -6.25 -1.76
CA ASP A 101 -15.41 -5.62 -0.48
C ASP A 101 -16.12 -6.40 0.62
N LEU A 102 -15.34 -7.09 1.47
CA LEU A 102 -15.84 -7.91 2.56
C LEU A 102 -16.33 -7.09 3.75
N THR A 103 -15.93 -5.81 3.84
CA THR A 103 -16.34 -4.92 4.92
C THR A 103 -17.70 -4.29 4.61
N ARG A 104 -17.93 -3.95 3.35
CA ARG A 104 -19.19 -3.34 2.88
C ARG A 104 -20.14 -4.33 2.22
N GLU A 105 -19.76 -5.61 2.15
CA GLU A 105 -20.47 -6.70 1.47
C GLU A 105 -20.91 -6.30 0.05
N LYS A 106 -20.01 -5.62 -0.68
CA LYS A 106 -20.35 -4.99 -1.95
C LYS A 106 -19.40 -5.42 -3.05
N PHE A 107 -19.97 -5.72 -4.20
CA PHE A 107 -19.21 -5.90 -5.44
C PHE A 107 -18.53 -4.60 -5.86
N VAL A 108 -17.22 -4.68 -6.09
CA VAL A 108 -16.36 -3.52 -6.41
C VAL A 108 -16.09 -3.45 -7.91
N LYS A 109 -15.61 -4.55 -8.51
CA LYS A 109 -15.17 -4.57 -9.91
C LYS A 109 -15.25 -5.99 -10.49
N SER A 110 -15.48 -6.08 -11.81
CA SER A 110 -15.13 -7.26 -12.60
C SER A 110 -14.17 -6.90 -13.72
N ASP A 111 -13.30 -7.83 -14.08
CA ASP A 111 -12.38 -7.71 -15.20
C ASP A 111 -12.37 -9.01 -16.01
N THR A 112 -11.98 -8.96 -17.27
CA THR A 112 -11.91 -10.13 -18.16
C THR A 112 -10.56 -10.28 -18.85
N THR A 113 -9.58 -9.46 -18.47
CA THR A 113 -8.17 -9.59 -18.85
C THR A 113 -7.56 -10.85 -18.26
N LYS A 114 -6.48 -11.34 -18.91
CA LYS A 114 -5.66 -12.45 -18.38
C LYS A 114 -4.99 -12.08 -17.06
N GLU A 115 -4.71 -10.79 -16.88
CA GLU A 115 -4.03 -10.21 -15.73
C GLU A 115 -4.90 -9.13 -15.11
N LEU A 116 -5.12 -9.19 -13.80
CA LEU A 116 -5.87 -8.17 -13.07
C LEU A 116 -4.93 -7.18 -12.41
N GLN A 117 -4.98 -5.94 -12.88
CA GLN A 117 -4.42 -4.80 -12.15
C GLN A 117 -5.43 -4.34 -11.11
N LEU A 118 -5.05 -4.47 -9.83
CA LEU A 118 -5.83 -3.95 -8.72
C LEU A 118 -5.41 -2.50 -8.47
N GLU A 119 -6.08 -1.57 -9.15
CA GLU A 119 -6.11 -0.16 -8.75
C GLU A 119 -7.06 0.02 -7.55
N LEU A 120 -6.80 -0.70 -6.45
CA LEU A 120 -7.59 -0.58 -5.24
C LEU A 120 -7.09 0.63 -4.46
N PHE A 121 -7.79 1.75 -4.65
CA PHE A 121 -7.54 2.97 -3.91
C PHE A 121 -8.11 2.92 -2.49
N GLU A 122 -9.05 2.02 -2.21
CA GLU A 122 -9.70 1.93 -0.89
C GLU A 122 -8.98 0.94 0.04
N ILE A 123 -8.70 1.40 1.26
CA ILE A 123 -8.21 0.57 2.36
C ILE A 123 -9.33 -0.39 2.75
N GLY A 124 -9.05 -1.69 2.86
CA GLY A 124 -10.07 -2.66 3.21
C GLY A 124 -9.66 -4.10 2.95
N LYS A 125 -10.57 -5.01 3.27
CA LYS A 125 -10.43 -6.45 3.01
C LYS A 125 -11.30 -6.82 1.82
N PHE A 126 -10.68 -7.43 0.83
CA PHE A 126 -11.32 -7.79 -0.43
C PHE A 126 -11.22 -9.29 -0.68
N LYS A 127 -12.27 -9.87 -1.24
CA LYS A 127 -12.23 -11.21 -1.82
C LYS A 127 -12.06 -11.09 -3.31
N LEU A 128 -10.89 -11.49 -3.79
CA LEU A 128 -10.61 -11.63 -5.21
C LEU A 128 -10.98 -13.04 -5.64
N THR A 129 -11.86 -13.18 -6.62
CA THR A 129 -12.23 -14.46 -7.21
C THR A 129 -11.92 -14.47 -8.70
N GLN A 130 -11.25 -15.53 -9.14
CA GLN A 130 -11.02 -15.86 -10.54
C GLN A 130 -12.02 -16.93 -10.95
N TYR A 131 -12.69 -16.72 -12.08
CA TYR A 131 -13.56 -17.70 -12.73
C TYR A 131 -12.98 -18.04 -14.10
N LEU A 132 -13.01 -19.32 -14.44
CA LEU A 132 -12.58 -19.83 -15.73
C LEU A 132 -13.78 -20.34 -16.52
N TYR A 133 -13.83 -20.02 -17.81
CA TYR A 133 -14.91 -20.44 -18.71
C TYR A 133 -14.34 -21.06 -19.98
N ALA A 134 -15.09 -22.00 -20.56
CA ALA A 134 -14.75 -22.65 -21.83
C ALA A 134 -14.98 -21.73 -23.04
N THR A 135 -15.87 -20.73 -22.92
CA THR A 135 -16.26 -19.85 -24.02
C THR A 135 -16.39 -18.40 -23.55
N SER A 136 -16.22 -17.46 -24.49
CA SER A 136 -16.44 -16.03 -24.23
C SER A 136 -17.89 -15.70 -23.87
N GLU A 137 -18.86 -16.45 -24.41
CA GLU A 137 -20.29 -16.23 -24.14
C GLU A 137 -20.64 -16.64 -22.71
N ASN A 138 -20.20 -17.83 -22.28
CA ASN A 138 -20.39 -18.29 -20.91
C ASN A 138 -19.74 -17.33 -19.90
N ARG A 139 -18.54 -16.80 -20.23
CA ARG A 139 -17.88 -15.77 -19.43
C ARG A 139 -18.71 -14.49 -19.32
N LYS A 140 -19.27 -14.02 -20.45
CA LYS A 140 -20.05 -12.77 -20.52
C LYS A 140 -21.33 -12.89 -19.69
N GLU A 141 -22.05 -13.99 -19.86
CA GLU A 141 -23.31 -14.28 -19.14
C GLU A 141 -23.06 -14.76 -17.70
N SER A 142 -21.82 -15.08 -17.33
CA SER A 142 -21.42 -15.63 -16.04
C SER A 142 -22.11 -16.96 -15.71
N VAL A 143 -22.35 -17.78 -16.73
CA VAL A 143 -23.01 -19.09 -16.61
C VAL A 143 -22.00 -20.21 -16.82
N GLN A 144 -22.15 -21.31 -16.08
CA GLN A 144 -21.36 -22.54 -16.27
C GLN A 144 -19.84 -22.30 -16.21
N ALA A 145 -19.35 -21.70 -15.12
CA ALA A 145 -17.92 -21.65 -14.86
C ALA A 145 -17.35 -23.08 -14.79
N LEU A 146 -16.21 -23.29 -15.45
CA LEU A 146 -15.47 -24.55 -15.40
C LEU A 146 -14.89 -24.77 -14.01
N ASP A 147 -14.32 -23.72 -13.44
CA ASP A 147 -13.75 -23.71 -12.10
C ASP A 147 -13.64 -22.27 -11.58
N SER A 148 -13.36 -22.13 -10.29
CA SER A 148 -13.08 -20.86 -9.64
C SER A 148 -12.12 -20.99 -8.47
N LEU A 149 -11.26 -19.99 -8.30
CA LEU A 149 -10.36 -19.87 -7.15
C LEU A 149 -10.53 -18.49 -6.52
N SER A 150 -10.47 -18.40 -5.19
CA SER A 150 -10.57 -17.12 -4.48
C SER A 150 -9.47 -16.94 -3.44
N LYS A 151 -9.00 -15.70 -3.28
CA LYS A 151 -8.06 -15.28 -2.22
C LYS A 151 -8.58 -14.03 -1.51
N ILE A 152 -8.24 -13.91 -0.23
CA ILE A 152 -8.46 -12.68 0.54
C ILE A 152 -7.23 -11.79 0.39
N VAL A 153 -7.46 -10.54 0.04
CA VAL A 153 -6.45 -9.49 -0.13
C VAL A 153 -6.78 -8.38 0.86
N GLU A 154 -5.80 -7.92 1.63
CA GLU A 154 -5.98 -6.81 2.57
C GLU A 154 -5.19 -5.60 2.06
N VAL A 155 -5.87 -4.52 1.71
CA VAL A 155 -5.21 -3.27 1.34
C VAL A 155 -5.04 -2.46 2.62
N VAL A 156 -3.80 -2.28 3.07
CA VAL A 156 -3.49 -1.44 4.23
C VAL A 156 -2.77 -0.17 3.80
N ASN A 157 -3.00 0.89 4.56
CA ASN A 157 -2.24 2.12 4.43
C ASN A 157 -1.39 2.33 5.68
N VAL A 158 -0.32 1.53 5.81
CA VAL A 158 0.58 1.57 6.96
C VAL A 158 2.00 1.52 6.44
N ARG A 159 2.85 2.43 6.87
CA ARG A 159 4.26 2.51 6.52
C ARG A 159 5.10 2.75 7.77
N LYS A 160 6.18 2.00 7.91
CA LYS A 160 7.21 2.23 8.91
C LYS A 160 7.95 3.52 8.59
N VAL A 161 8.21 4.35 9.60
CA VAL A 161 9.11 5.49 9.44
C VAL A 161 10.56 4.99 9.50
N ASP A 162 11.32 5.15 8.41
CA ASP A 162 12.70 4.67 8.31
C ASP A 162 13.71 5.73 8.79
N SER A 163 13.48 6.98 8.40
CA SER A 163 14.36 8.09 8.77
C SER A 163 13.64 9.43 8.65
N ILE A 164 13.98 10.36 9.55
CA ILE A 164 13.64 11.77 9.41
C ILE A 164 14.94 12.56 9.50
N THR A 165 15.19 13.41 8.51
CA THR A 165 16.41 14.22 8.40
C THR A 165 16.05 15.65 8.06
N ILE A 166 16.72 16.59 8.71
CA ILE A 166 16.66 18.01 8.40
C ILE A 166 18.00 18.35 7.75
N ASP A 167 17.97 18.54 6.43
CA ASP A 167 19.18 18.79 5.64
C ASP A 167 19.73 20.18 5.99
N SER A 168 18.85 21.17 6.14
CA SER A 168 19.18 22.53 6.60
C SER A 168 18.06 23.13 7.44
N LEU A 169 18.42 23.84 8.52
CA LEU A 169 17.45 24.46 9.43
C LEU A 169 17.54 25.99 9.41
N GLY A 170 16.64 26.64 8.68
CA GLY A 170 16.54 28.09 8.58
C GLY A 170 15.53 28.71 9.54
N PHE A 171 15.64 30.03 9.76
CA PHE A 171 14.70 30.79 10.60
C PHE A 171 13.41 31.18 9.85
N ALA A 172 13.49 31.27 8.52
CA ALA A 172 12.35 31.65 7.70
C ALA A 172 11.27 30.57 7.77
N SER A 173 10.04 31.00 8.03
CA SER A 173 8.84 30.16 8.07
C SER A 173 7.70 30.92 7.38
N PRO A 174 6.81 30.23 6.66
CA PRO A 174 5.56 30.83 6.19
C PRO A 174 4.56 31.07 7.34
N TYR A 175 4.85 30.55 8.53
CA TYR A 175 4.05 30.71 9.75
C TYR A 175 4.56 31.85 10.62
N SER A 176 3.67 32.37 11.48
CA SER A 176 4.05 33.36 12.48
C SER A 176 5.09 32.78 13.45
N ASN A 177 6.25 33.44 13.51
CA ASN A 177 7.33 33.14 14.44
C ASN A 177 7.47 34.23 15.53
N ALA A 178 6.40 34.97 15.82
CA ALA A 178 6.43 36.04 16.81
C ALA A 178 6.85 35.51 18.19
N GLY A 179 7.95 36.06 18.71
CA GLY A 179 8.54 35.66 19.99
C GLY A 179 9.52 34.49 19.93
N LEU A 180 9.78 33.91 18.75
CA LEU A 180 10.89 32.99 18.54
C LEU A 180 12.18 33.78 18.36
N ASP A 181 13.14 33.62 19.27
CA ASP A 181 14.45 34.26 19.19
C ASP A 181 15.37 33.43 18.28
N ARG A 182 15.79 34.06 17.18
CA ARG A 182 16.70 33.50 16.18
C ARG A 182 18.09 33.15 16.75
N ASN A 183 18.53 33.80 17.81
CA ASN A 183 19.90 33.65 18.32
C ASN A 183 20.00 32.71 19.52
N ALA A 184 18.88 32.46 20.20
CA ALA A 184 18.81 31.54 21.33
C ALA A 184 18.67 30.09 20.84
N PRO A 185 19.20 29.11 21.60
CA PRO A 185 18.98 27.70 21.32
C PRO A 185 17.49 27.33 21.47
N PHE A 186 17.09 26.24 20.82
CA PHE A 186 15.74 25.70 20.85
C PHE A 186 15.76 24.19 20.61
N ASP A 187 14.66 23.55 20.96
CA ASP A 187 14.45 22.14 20.71
C ASP A 187 13.78 21.92 19.35
N VAL A 188 14.08 20.82 18.67
CA VAL A 188 13.54 20.46 17.35
C VAL A 188 12.89 19.09 17.40
N PHE A 189 11.69 18.97 16.81
CA PHE A 189 11.01 17.68 16.67
C PHE A 189 10.05 17.69 15.49
N VAL A 190 9.65 16.50 15.05
CA VAL A 190 8.66 16.32 13.98
C VAL A 190 7.43 15.66 14.55
N SER A 191 6.27 16.18 14.18
CA SER A 191 4.95 15.63 14.52
C SER A 191 4.21 15.28 13.25
N ILE A 192 3.48 14.17 13.27
CA ILE A 192 2.63 13.74 12.16
C ILE A 192 1.23 13.51 12.72
N TYR A 193 0.26 14.16 12.11
CA TYR A 193 -1.16 14.07 12.42
C TYR A 193 -1.87 13.34 11.30
N LYS A 194 -3.03 12.74 11.60
CA LYS A 194 -3.85 12.09 10.58
C LYS A 194 -4.27 13.08 9.49
N ASN A 195 -4.50 14.34 9.88
CA ASN A 195 -4.86 15.46 9.03
C ASN A 195 -4.69 16.80 9.76
N ALA A 196 -5.02 17.92 9.09
CA ALA A 196 -5.00 19.25 9.67
C ALA A 196 -6.09 19.50 10.73
N ASP A 197 -7.25 18.83 10.61
CA ASP A 197 -8.35 18.97 11.58
C ASP A 197 -7.97 18.44 12.97
N ASP A 198 -7.20 17.35 13.03
CA ASP A 198 -6.68 16.80 14.28
C ASP A 198 -5.78 17.83 14.99
N LEU A 199 -4.94 18.55 14.25
CA LEU A 199 -4.14 19.64 14.80
C LEU A 199 -5.03 20.79 15.29
N ALA A 200 -6.01 21.22 14.48
CA ALA A 200 -6.91 22.32 14.82
C ALA A 200 -7.78 22.01 16.06
N THR A 201 -8.10 20.73 16.29
CA THR A 201 -8.87 20.25 17.44
C THR A 201 -7.99 19.79 18.61
N ALA A 202 -6.67 20.08 18.55
CA ALA A 202 -5.69 19.76 19.58
C ALA A 202 -5.61 18.25 19.94
N GLN A 203 -5.88 17.38 18.97
CA GLN A 203 -5.63 15.96 19.11
C GLN A 203 -4.12 15.68 19.12
N ALA A 204 -3.74 14.60 19.81
CA ALA A 204 -2.34 14.17 19.83
C ALA A 204 -1.91 13.70 18.43
N PRO A 205 -0.64 13.93 18.04
CA PRO A 205 -0.12 13.42 16.79
C PRO A 205 -0.10 11.88 16.80
N ILE A 206 -0.32 11.26 15.64
CA ILE A 206 -0.21 9.81 15.45
C ILE A 206 1.25 9.33 15.50
N PHE A 207 2.20 10.25 15.32
CA PHE A 207 3.62 10.03 15.49
C PHE A 207 4.32 11.31 15.93
N GLN A 208 5.28 11.18 16.85
CA GLN A 208 6.21 12.24 17.19
C GLN A 208 7.62 11.67 17.29
N SER A 209 8.59 12.35 16.70
CA SER A 209 10.00 11.98 16.83
C SER A 209 10.51 12.23 18.24
N ALA A 210 11.71 11.70 18.54
CA ALA A 210 12.48 12.24 19.65
C ALA A 210 12.78 13.73 19.44
N VAL A 211 13.04 14.43 20.53
CA VAL A 211 13.40 15.85 20.53
C VAL A 211 14.92 15.98 20.44
N LEU A 212 15.40 16.81 19.52
CA LEU A 212 16.79 17.28 19.50
C LEU A 212 16.86 18.58 20.29
N GLU A 213 17.62 18.58 21.37
CA GLU A 213 17.72 19.72 22.29
C GLU A 213 18.87 20.66 21.89
N ASP A 214 18.80 21.91 22.34
CA ASP A 214 19.87 22.92 22.22
C ASP A 214 20.38 23.19 20.80
N ILE A 215 19.48 23.13 19.81
CA ILE A 215 19.77 23.39 18.40
C ILE A 215 19.76 24.90 18.11
N LYS A 216 20.52 25.31 17.08
CA LYS A 216 20.53 26.68 16.55
C LYS A 216 20.17 26.71 15.07
N PHE A 217 19.60 27.82 14.62
CA PHE A 217 19.40 28.05 13.18
C PHE A 217 20.74 28.06 12.44
N GLY A 218 20.76 27.48 11.24
CA GLY A 218 21.95 27.21 10.45
C GLY A 218 22.51 25.80 10.63
N ALA A 219 21.98 25.00 11.56
CA ALA A 219 22.33 23.60 11.70
C ALA A 219 21.95 22.80 10.43
N THR A 220 22.73 21.78 10.11
CA THR A 220 22.57 20.92 8.93
C THR A 220 22.71 19.45 9.28
N ASN A 221 22.15 18.58 8.44
CA ASN A 221 22.22 17.12 8.57
C ASN A 221 21.75 16.59 9.95
N LEU A 222 20.71 17.21 10.52
CA LEU A 222 20.16 16.74 11.78
C LEU A 222 19.32 15.48 11.53
N LYS A 223 19.64 14.40 12.24
CA LYS A 223 18.88 13.16 12.18
C LYS A 223 18.06 13.01 13.45
N LEU A 224 16.74 12.89 13.29
CA LEU A 224 15.84 12.67 14.41
C LEU A 224 15.78 11.18 14.73
N GLU A 225 15.81 10.85 16.01
CA GLU A 225 15.55 9.47 16.45
C GLU A 225 14.07 9.15 16.31
N ILE A 226 13.81 7.93 15.86
CA ILE A 226 12.46 7.43 15.58
C ILE A 226 12.14 6.39 16.65
N PRO A 227 11.04 6.55 17.41
CA PRO A 227 10.59 5.54 18.36
C PRO A 227 10.40 4.17 17.68
N GLU A 228 10.73 3.09 18.38
CA GLU A 228 10.50 1.74 17.87
C GLU A 228 9.03 1.53 17.51
N SER A 229 8.75 0.80 16.42
CA SER A 229 7.40 0.50 15.93
C SER A 229 6.58 1.72 15.46
N SER A 230 7.24 2.79 15.03
CA SER A 230 6.57 3.95 14.46
C SER A 230 6.04 3.67 13.05
N SER A 231 4.72 3.56 12.95
CA SER A 231 4.02 3.39 11.67
C SER A 231 3.04 4.53 11.44
N ILE A 232 3.02 5.05 10.22
CA ILE A 232 2.14 6.13 9.77
C ILE A 232 1.45 5.73 8.46
N PRO A 233 0.31 6.30 8.09
CA PRO A 233 -0.22 6.11 6.75
C PRO A 233 0.64 6.81 5.68
N SER A 234 0.44 6.43 4.42
CA SER A 234 1.14 6.96 3.23
C SER A 234 0.86 8.45 2.99
N PHE A 235 1.88 9.17 2.53
CA PHE A 235 1.75 10.56 2.09
C PHE A 235 1.10 10.72 0.69
N VAL A 236 0.74 9.61 0.03
CA VAL A 236 0.03 9.61 -1.24
C VAL A 236 -1.45 9.89 -1.02
N ALA A 237 -1.90 11.07 -1.47
CA ALA A 237 -3.29 11.49 -1.43
C ALA A 237 -4.22 10.49 -2.14
N LEU A 238 -5.38 10.18 -1.55
CA LEU A 238 -6.42 9.36 -2.20
C LEU A 238 -7.14 10.21 -3.25
N PRO A 239 -7.48 9.64 -4.43
CA PRO A 239 -8.47 10.26 -5.29
C PRO A 239 -9.73 10.51 -4.44
N ASP A 240 -10.25 11.73 -4.47
CA ASP A 240 -11.46 12.16 -3.75
C ASP A 240 -11.37 12.16 -2.21
N SER A 241 -10.16 12.17 -1.63
CA SER A 241 -10.00 12.46 -0.20
C SER A 241 -9.39 13.83 0.02
N ASP A 242 -10.12 14.67 0.75
CA ASP A 242 -9.62 15.95 1.27
C ASP A 242 -8.67 15.77 2.49
N VAL A 243 -8.37 14.53 2.85
CA VAL A 243 -7.64 14.18 4.07
C VAL A 243 -6.19 13.86 3.72
N ASP A 244 -5.37 14.91 3.61
CA ASP A 244 -3.92 14.77 3.51
C ASP A 244 -3.31 14.62 4.92
N ILE A 245 -2.47 13.59 5.12
CA ILE A 245 -1.67 13.44 6.35
C ILE A 245 -0.85 14.70 6.55
N LEU A 246 -0.85 15.24 7.77
CA LEU A 246 -0.12 16.46 8.09
C LEU A 246 1.17 16.14 8.83
N LEU A 247 2.30 16.30 8.16
CA LEU A 247 3.64 16.33 8.75
C LEU A 247 4.02 17.77 9.09
N GLN A 248 4.59 17.99 10.27
CA GLN A 248 5.10 19.28 10.73
C GLN A 248 6.51 19.17 11.32
N LEU A 249 7.39 20.08 10.88
CA LEU A 249 8.63 20.39 11.57
C LEU A 249 8.39 21.49 12.58
N ASN A 250 8.65 21.20 13.84
CA ASN A 250 8.39 22.08 14.96
C ASN A 250 9.68 22.44 15.70
N VAL A 251 9.69 23.64 16.26
CA VAL A 251 10.69 24.07 17.24
C VAL A 251 10.03 24.48 18.54
N ARG A 252 10.66 24.17 19.67
CA ARG A 252 10.19 24.58 20.99
C ARG A 252 11.24 25.46 21.66
N GLN A 253 10.82 26.66 22.04
CA GLN A 253 11.66 27.62 22.75
C GLN A 253 10.84 28.29 23.84
N ALA A 254 11.38 28.39 25.05
CA ALA A 254 10.72 29.00 26.21
C ALA A 254 9.29 28.46 26.46
N GLY A 255 9.10 27.15 26.29
CA GLY A 255 7.82 26.47 26.49
C GLY A 255 6.76 26.68 25.40
N LYS A 256 7.08 27.43 24.33
CA LYS A 256 6.21 27.63 23.17
C LYS A 256 6.67 26.81 21.99
N VAL A 257 5.72 26.28 21.22
CA VAL A 257 5.96 25.51 19.99
C VAL A 257 5.67 26.39 18.78
N TYR A 258 6.56 26.35 17.80
CA TYR A 258 6.47 27.07 16.53
C TYR A 258 6.62 26.10 15.36
N THR A 259 5.77 26.23 14.35
CA THR A 259 5.88 25.45 13.12
C THR A 259 6.80 26.14 12.12
N LEU A 260 7.78 25.39 11.59
CA LEU A 260 8.70 25.87 10.57
C LEU A 260 8.33 25.41 9.16
N LEU A 261 7.92 24.15 9.02
CA LEU A 261 7.50 23.54 7.76
C LEU A 261 6.32 22.61 8.02
N ASN A 262 5.44 22.48 7.03
CA ASN A 262 4.50 21.37 6.93
C ASN A 262 4.33 20.95 5.47
N ASN A 263 3.55 19.90 5.22
CA ASN A 263 3.26 19.39 3.87
C ASN A 263 1.85 19.77 3.35
N GLU A 264 1.21 20.78 3.96
CA GLU A 264 -0.12 21.24 3.56
C GLU A 264 -0.08 21.98 2.22
N ARG A 265 -1.07 21.73 1.36
CA ARG A 265 -1.17 22.36 0.03
C ARG A 265 -1.57 23.84 0.14
N GLY A 266 -1.05 24.67 -0.75
CA GLY A 266 -1.41 26.10 -0.85
C GLY A 266 -0.47 27.06 -0.12
N ASN A 267 0.51 26.54 0.62
CA ASN A 267 1.59 27.35 1.17
C ASN A 267 2.71 27.54 0.13
N SER A 268 3.55 28.57 0.31
CA SER A 268 4.78 28.76 -0.48
C SER A 268 5.86 27.68 -0.23
N ILE A 269 5.51 26.59 0.45
CA ILE A 269 6.35 25.44 0.73
C ILE A 269 6.34 24.55 -0.51
N VAL A 270 7.52 24.20 -0.98
CA VAL A 270 7.64 23.28 -2.10
C VAL A 270 7.76 21.86 -1.55
N ARG A 271 7.07 20.92 -2.22
CA ARG A 271 6.92 19.53 -1.83
C ARG A 271 7.28 18.63 -3.00
N SER A 272 8.13 17.64 -2.75
CA SER A 272 8.37 16.52 -3.67
C SER A 272 8.08 15.22 -2.95
N LEU A 273 7.31 14.34 -3.58
CA LEU A 273 7.04 13.00 -3.09
C LEU A 273 7.51 11.99 -4.13
N GLN A 274 8.51 11.19 -3.76
CA GLN A 274 8.97 10.06 -4.54
C GLN A 274 8.46 8.78 -3.89
N THR A 275 7.88 7.87 -4.67
CA THR A 275 7.42 6.57 -4.18
C THR A 275 7.85 5.47 -5.13
N GLY A 276 8.07 4.25 -4.63
CA GLY A 276 8.45 3.13 -5.48
C GLY A 276 8.97 1.92 -4.72
N TYR A 277 9.37 0.88 -5.45
CA TYR A 277 9.97 -0.33 -4.89
C TYR A 277 11.49 -0.13 -4.88
N LEU A 278 12.04 0.31 -3.74
CA LEU A 278 13.44 0.78 -3.66
C LEU A 278 14.40 -0.23 -3.00
N ALA A 279 14.04 -1.53 -2.94
CA ALA A 279 14.92 -2.61 -2.48
C ALA A 279 15.16 -3.61 -3.61
N THR A 280 16.40 -4.07 -3.76
CA THR A 280 16.82 -5.02 -4.82
C THR A 280 16.16 -6.40 -4.72
N ASP A 281 15.65 -6.76 -3.55
CA ASP A 281 14.89 -8.00 -3.31
C ASP A 281 13.38 -7.87 -3.59
N ASN A 282 12.94 -6.63 -3.89
CA ASN A 282 11.58 -6.22 -4.16
C ASN A 282 10.57 -6.62 -3.06
N ALA A 283 11.03 -6.76 -1.82
CA ALA A 283 10.20 -7.09 -0.66
C ALA A 283 9.62 -5.85 0.04
N SER A 284 9.93 -4.64 -0.45
CA SER A 284 9.44 -3.40 0.14
C SER A 284 9.13 -2.31 -0.87
N SER A 285 8.13 -1.50 -0.55
CA SER A 285 7.88 -0.19 -1.17
C SER A 285 8.36 0.91 -0.24
N ARG A 286 8.77 2.06 -0.79
CA ARG A 286 9.26 3.22 -0.04
C ARG A 286 8.59 4.50 -0.51
N GLU A 287 8.52 5.47 0.39
CA GLU A 287 8.19 6.85 0.10
C GLU A 287 9.25 7.77 0.67
N GLU A 288 9.65 8.76 -0.12
CA GLU A 288 10.50 9.86 0.29
C GLU A 288 9.72 11.15 0.07
N LEU A 289 9.32 11.79 1.16
CA LEU A 289 8.70 13.12 1.13
C LEU A 289 9.77 14.14 1.51
N ARG A 290 10.01 15.09 0.60
CA ARG A 290 10.87 16.26 0.80
C ARG A 290 10.04 17.53 0.87
N LEU A 291 10.37 18.37 1.84
CA LEU A 291 9.77 19.69 2.02
C LEU A 291 10.88 20.73 2.08
N TRP A 292 10.70 21.85 1.38
CA TRP A 292 11.61 22.97 1.47
C TRP A 292 10.90 24.31 1.43
N PHE A 293 11.39 25.23 2.25
CA PHE A 293 11.01 26.63 2.25
C PHE A 293 12.25 27.46 2.54
N GLN A 294 12.67 28.24 1.55
CA GLN A 294 13.87 29.06 1.63
C GLN A 294 15.10 28.28 2.11
N SER A 295 15.56 28.52 3.33
CA SER A 295 16.77 27.92 3.93
C SER A 295 16.47 26.69 4.81
N THR A 296 15.20 26.32 4.97
CA THR A 296 14.80 25.13 5.72
C THR A 296 14.42 24.02 4.75
N SER A 297 15.03 22.85 4.92
CA SER A 297 14.72 21.66 4.13
C SER A 297 14.72 20.41 5.00
N MET A 298 13.73 19.55 4.79
CA MET A 298 13.63 18.28 5.50
C MET A 298 13.18 17.16 4.58
N LYS A 299 13.44 15.95 5.04
CA LYS A 299 13.12 14.72 4.36
C LYS A 299 12.65 13.66 5.34
N ILE A 300 11.57 12.96 4.99
CA ILE A 300 11.13 11.76 5.68
C ILE A 300 11.11 10.60 4.69
N ASN A 301 11.69 9.47 5.11
CA ASN A 301 11.59 8.21 4.39
C ASN A 301 10.68 7.27 5.17
N THR A 302 9.77 6.62 4.46
CA THR A 302 8.94 5.56 5.00
C THR A 302 9.00 4.34 4.11
N SER A 303 8.76 3.16 4.68
CA SER A 303 8.71 1.92 3.95
C SER A 303 7.53 1.05 4.35
N PHE A 304 7.09 0.21 3.44
CA PHE A 304 6.20 -0.90 3.72
C PHE A 304 6.89 -2.16 3.24
N MET A 305 7.04 -3.14 4.14
CA MET A 305 7.52 -4.47 3.80
C MET A 305 6.31 -5.38 3.56
N PHE A 306 6.31 -6.10 2.44
CA PHE A 306 5.36 -7.18 2.22
C PHE A 306 5.69 -8.28 3.25
N MET A 307 4.74 -8.59 4.13
CA MET A 307 4.91 -9.67 5.10
C MET A 307 4.79 -11.01 4.36
N ASN A 308 5.76 -11.89 4.54
CA ASN A 308 5.63 -13.31 4.22
C ASN A 308 4.84 -14.03 5.32
#